data_AF-A0A8H5LTT1-F1
#
_entry.id   AF-A0A8H5LTT1-F1
#
_cell.length_a   1.000
_cell.length_b   1.000
_cell.length_c   1.000
_cell.angle_alpha   90.00
_cell.angle_beta   90.00
_cell.angle_gamma   90.00
#
_symmetry.space_group_name_H-M   'P 1'
#
loop_
_entity.id
_entity.type
_entity.pdbx_description
1 polymer ?
#
loop_
_entity_poly.entity_id
_entity_poly.type
_entity_poly.pdbx_seq_one_letter_code
_entity_poly.pdbx_strand_id
1 'polypeptide(L)'
;MYLPQALVAAACLIASVSAHATFQELWINGIDAGNSCARLPSSNNPVTDVTSKDLACNIIGTQAQNKCPIMPGDSVTVEMHQQPNDRSCANEAIGGAHYGPVIVYMAKVDNSLTADGSAASWFKVSEIGLPSNTPDYWGSEVLNDNCGHYTFTVPKDVAPGDYLIRAEVIASSVGGAQFYPACFQVTVGGSGTASPPTVKIPGAYSAQDPGILINIYQQLNSYVIPGPAPYGTASPAVANTPWPTTATWNTAGQPATVPTALPSNLPGAGSSSGGSSPGTTTKPVTTSAPTTTQPTTSAPTSTGSTGQAQAKFGQCGGK
;
A
#
# COMPACT_ATOMS: atom_id res chain seq x y z
N MET A 1 -47.18 -54.47 -21.10
CA MET A 1 -46.50 -53.81 -19.97
C MET A 1 -45.35 -52.99 -20.55
N TYR A 2 -45.51 -51.67 -20.63
CA TYR A 2 -44.46 -50.76 -21.09
C TYR A 2 -43.82 -50.11 -19.86
N LEU A 3 -42.52 -50.30 -19.67
CA LEU A 3 -41.73 -49.63 -18.64
C LEU A 3 -41.20 -48.31 -19.25
N PRO A 4 -41.41 -47.14 -18.63
CA PRO A 4 -40.81 -45.91 -19.14
C PRO A 4 -39.34 -45.85 -18.72
N GLN A 5 -38.44 -45.70 -19.70
CA GLN A 5 -37.05 -45.35 -19.46
C GLN A 5 -36.99 -43.91 -18.93
N ALA A 6 -36.73 -43.77 -17.62
CA ALA A 6 -36.38 -42.50 -17.04
C ALA A 6 -34.94 -42.15 -17.47
N LEU A 7 -34.82 -41.14 -18.33
CA LEU A 7 -33.55 -40.54 -18.72
C LEU A 7 -33.05 -39.68 -17.55
N VAL A 8 -32.06 -40.16 -16.79
CA VAL A 8 -31.38 -39.34 -15.77
C VAL A 8 -30.34 -38.49 -16.48
N ALA A 9 -30.63 -37.21 -16.70
CA ALA A 9 -29.66 -36.23 -17.16
C ALA A 9 -28.76 -35.85 -15.98
N ALA A 10 -27.53 -36.38 -15.95
CA ALA A 10 -26.50 -35.94 -15.02
C ALA A 10 -25.95 -34.58 -15.50
N ALA A 11 -26.37 -33.50 -14.85
CA ALA A 11 -25.77 -32.18 -15.06
C ALA A 11 -24.40 -32.15 -14.35
N CYS A 12 -23.31 -32.25 -15.12
CA CYS A 12 -21.99 -31.94 -14.61
C CYS A 12 -21.91 -30.42 -14.32
N LEU A 13 -22.02 -30.05 -13.05
CA LEU A 13 -21.62 -28.73 -12.57
C LEU A 13 -20.10 -28.62 -12.72
N ILE A 14 -19.64 -27.92 -13.75
CA ILE A 14 -18.24 -27.54 -13.87
C ILE A 14 -18.01 -26.44 -12.83
N ALA A 15 -17.33 -26.78 -11.73
CA ALA A 15 -16.83 -25.79 -10.79
C ALA A 15 -15.70 -25.01 -11.50
N SER A 16 -15.94 -23.75 -11.82
CA SER A 16 -14.92 -22.83 -12.31
C SER A 16 -13.99 -22.49 -11.15
N VAL A 17 -12.83 -23.13 -11.05
CA VAL A 17 -11.79 -22.69 -10.10
C VAL A 17 -11.10 -21.45 -10.67
N SER A 18 -11.48 -20.27 -10.19
CA SER A 18 -10.74 -19.04 -10.49
C SER A 18 -9.49 -19.02 -9.64
N ALA A 19 -8.34 -19.29 -10.23
CA ALA A 19 -7.07 -19.33 -9.49
C ALA A 19 -6.37 -17.95 -9.42
N HIS A 20 -6.83 -17.01 -10.25
CA HIS A 20 -6.26 -15.69 -10.44
C HIS A 20 -7.00 -14.64 -9.60
N ALA A 21 -6.27 -13.65 -9.10
CA ALA A 21 -6.78 -12.67 -8.16
C ALA A 21 -5.98 -11.37 -8.19
N THR A 22 -6.52 -10.31 -7.58
CA THR A 22 -5.85 -9.01 -7.47
C THR A 22 -6.04 -8.44 -6.08
N PHE A 23 -5.03 -7.72 -5.57
CA PHE A 23 -5.27 -6.75 -4.51
C PHE A 23 -6.07 -5.57 -5.06
N GLN A 24 -7.18 -5.22 -4.41
CA GLN A 24 -8.17 -4.27 -4.94
C GLN A 24 -8.69 -3.27 -3.90
N GLU A 25 -8.68 -3.60 -2.60
CA GLU A 25 -9.13 -2.68 -1.55
C GLU A 25 -8.07 -2.40 -0.48
N LEU A 26 -8.26 -1.28 0.23
CA LEU A 26 -7.39 -0.80 1.30
C LEU A 26 -8.22 -0.46 2.54
N TRP A 27 -7.71 -0.84 3.72
CA TRP A 27 -8.26 -0.43 5.01
C TRP A 27 -7.22 0.28 5.84
N ILE A 28 -7.66 1.23 6.65
CA ILE A 28 -6.79 2.02 7.53
C ILE A 28 -7.43 2.06 8.91
N ASN A 29 -6.75 1.49 9.91
CA ASN A 29 -7.24 1.35 11.29
C ASN A 29 -8.65 0.75 11.36
N GLY A 30 -8.92 -0.26 10.52
CA GLY A 30 -10.22 -0.94 10.44
C GLY A 30 -11.30 -0.15 9.68
N ILE A 31 -10.99 1.00 9.10
CA ILE A 31 -11.90 1.77 8.25
C ILE A 31 -11.71 1.35 6.79
N ASP A 32 -12.80 0.93 6.15
CA ASP A 32 -12.83 0.48 4.75
C ASP A 32 -12.72 1.68 3.79
N ALA A 33 -11.56 1.86 3.14
CA ALA A 33 -11.39 2.87 2.09
C ALA A 33 -11.78 2.35 0.70
N GLY A 34 -12.18 1.08 0.59
CA GLY A 34 -12.47 0.40 -0.65
C GLY A 34 -11.31 0.49 -1.64
N ASN A 35 -11.64 0.66 -2.91
CA ASN A 35 -10.68 0.84 -3.99
C ASN A 35 -10.34 2.32 -4.27
N SER A 36 -10.76 3.27 -3.41
CA SER A 36 -10.62 4.72 -3.63
C SER A 36 -9.18 5.16 -3.94
N CYS A 37 -8.22 4.43 -3.40
CA CYS A 37 -6.79 4.69 -3.49
C CYS A 37 -6.01 3.56 -4.19
N ALA A 38 -6.70 2.54 -4.72
CA ALA A 38 -6.10 1.39 -5.39
C ALA A 38 -5.95 1.64 -6.90
N ARG A 39 -4.74 1.41 -7.44
CA ARG A 39 -4.52 1.35 -8.89
C ARG A 39 -4.88 -0.05 -9.35
N LEU A 40 -6.10 -0.22 -9.85
CA LEU A 40 -6.64 -1.54 -10.17
C LEU A 40 -5.99 -2.09 -11.44
N PRO A 41 -5.47 -3.32 -11.40
CA PRO A 41 -4.96 -4.01 -12.58
C PRO A 41 -6.02 -4.16 -13.69
N SER A 42 -5.60 -4.23 -14.95
CA SER A 42 -6.51 -4.41 -16.10
C SER A 42 -7.15 -5.79 -16.18
N SER A 43 -6.53 -6.78 -15.53
CA SER A 43 -7.05 -8.13 -15.36
C SER A 43 -6.43 -8.76 -14.11
N ASN A 44 -6.94 -9.91 -13.71
CA ASN A 44 -6.36 -10.72 -12.64
C ASN A 44 -5.22 -11.64 -13.11
N ASN A 45 -4.74 -11.50 -14.34
CA ASN A 45 -3.61 -12.27 -14.84
C ASN A 45 -2.33 -11.92 -14.06
N PRO A 46 -1.41 -12.88 -13.90
CA PRO A 46 -0.17 -12.63 -13.22
C PRO A 46 0.81 -11.90 -14.15
N VAL A 47 1.71 -11.13 -13.56
CA VAL A 47 2.99 -10.81 -14.19
C VAL A 47 3.87 -12.05 -14.06
N THR A 48 4.66 -12.39 -15.07
CA THR A 48 5.54 -13.58 -15.07
C THR A 48 7.00 -13.26 -15.36
N ASP A 49 7.28 -12.10 -15.94
CA ASP A 49 8.63 -11.62 -16.24
C ASP A 49 9.15 -10.72 -15.12
N VAL A 50 10.15 -11.20 -14.37
CA VAL A 50 10.81 -10.45 -13.28
C VAL A 50 11.54 -9.18 -13.76
N THR A 51 11.74 -9.02 -15.06
CA THR A 51 12.36 -7.84 -15.67
C THR A 51 11.33 -6.83 -16.20
N SER A 52 10.05 -7.18 -16.22
CA SER A 52 8.99 -6.28 -16.68
C SER A 52 8.78 -5.12 -15.72
N LYS A 53 8.47 -3.94 -16.27
CA LYS A 53 8.03 -2.78 -15.48
C LYS A 53 6.72 -3.04 -14.75
N ASP A 54 5.88 -3.92 -15.29
CA ASP A 54 4.60 -4.30 -14.71
C ASP A 54 4.79 -5.05 -13.38
N LEU A 55 5.98 -5.58 -13.09
CA LEU A 55 6.27 -6.20 -11.80
C LEU A 55 6.09 -5.21 -10.62
N ALA A 56 6.25 -3.91 -10.87
CA ALA A 56 6.10 -2.90 -9.83
C ALA A 56 4.65 -2.74 -9.37
N CYS A 57 3.71 -2.49 -10.29
CA CYS A 57 2.33 -2.13 -9.97
C CYS A 57 1.26 -2.82 -10.83
N ASN A 58 1.65 -3.82 -11.62
CA ASN A 58 0.85 -4.44 -12.68
C ASN A 58 0.53 -3.48 -13.85
N ILE A 59 -0.11 -4.00 -14.88
CA ILE A 59 -0.71 -3.21 -15.95
C ILE A 59 -1.95 -2.54 -15.37
N ILE A 60 -1.93 -1.21 -15.24
CA ILE A 60 -3.02 -0.46 -14.64
C ILE A 60 -4.19 -0.35 -15.62
N GLY A 61 -5.34 -0.93 -15.25
CA GLY A 61 -6.60 -0.80 -15.98
C GLY A 61 -7.42 0.40 -15.51
N THR A 62 -7.42 0.68 -14.21
CA THR A 62 -8.12 1.85 -13.63
C THR A 62 -7.22 2.57 -12.62
N GLN A 63 -6.94 3.84 -12.88
CA GLN A 63 -6.15 4.68 -11.98
C GLN A 63 -6.96 5.11 -10.76
N ALA A 64 -6.37 5.03 -9.57
CA ALA A 64 -6.95 5.60 -8.36
C ALA A 64 -7.04 7.13 -8.43
N GLN A 65 -8.19 7.67 -8.02
CA GLN A 65 -8.45 9.11 -8.05
C GLN A 65 -8.06 9.83 -6.75
N ASN A 66 -7.88 9.08 -5.65
CA ASN A 66 -7.58 9.65 -4.35
C ASN A 66 -6.20 9.22 -3.83
N LYS A 67 -5.74 9.94 -2.79
CA LYS A 67 -4.63 9.54 -1.93
C LYS A 67 -5.21 9.28 -0.55
N CYS A 68 -5.00 8.10 0.00
CA CYS A 68 -5.50 7.78 1.32
C CYS A 68 -4.52 8.34 2.37
N PRO A 69 -4.98 9.19 3.31
CA PRO A 69 -4.12 9.68 4.36
C PRO A 69 -3.84 8.56 5.37
N ILE A 70 -2.56 8.40 5.72
CA ILE A 70 -2.10 7.45 6.74
C ILE A 70 -1.06 8.13 7.64
N MET A 71 -0.95 7.64 8.87
CA MET A 71 0.02 8.10 9.86
C MET A 71 1.04 7.00 10.15
N PRO A 72 2.29 7.35 10.49
CA PRO A 72 3.23 6.39 11.04
C PRO A 72 2.63 5.65 12.24
N GLY A 73 2.72 4.33 12.26
CA GLY A 73 2.10 3.47 13.27
C GLY A 73 0.66 3.03 12.98
N ASP A 74 0.00 3.56 11.95
CA ASP A 74 -1.32 3.06 11.54
C ASP A 74 -1.25 1.59 11.13
N SER A 75 -2.34 0.86 11.40
CA SER A 75 -2.56 -0.48 10.85
C SER A 75 -3.22 -0.33 9.48
N VAL A 76 -2.52 -0.73 8.43
CA VAL A 76 -3.02 -0.69 7.05
C VAL A 76 -3.21 -2.12 6.56
N THR A 77 -4.37 -2.39 6.00
CA THR A 77 -4.71 -3.72 5.46
C THR A 77 -4.91 -3.62 3.96
N VAL A 78 -4.24 -4.49 3.22
CA VAL A 78 -4.49 -4.70 1.78
C VAL A 78 -5.41 -5.90 1.61
N GLU A 79 -6.36 -5.80 0.70
CA GLU A 79 -7.39 -6.81 0.49
C GLU A 79 -7.36 -7.34 -0.94
N MET A 80 -7.38 -8.67 -1.08
CA MET A 80 -7.30 -9.40 -2.34
C MET A 80 -8.52 -10.27 -2.56
N HIS A 81 -8.98 -10.32 -3.81
CA HIS A 81 -10.05 -11.24 -4.23
C HIS A 81 -9.84 -11.72 -5.67
N GLN A 82 -10.50 -12.83 -6.02
CA GLN A 82 -10.41 -13.45 -7.34
C GLN A 82 -11.03 -12.60 -8.45
N GLN A 83 -12.14 -11.94 -8.14
CA GLN A 83 -12.95 -11.20 -9.10
C GLN A 83 -13.15 -9.76 -8.63
N PRO A 84 -13.10 -8.77 -9.55
CA PRO A 84 -13.39 -7.38 -9.20
C PRO A 84 -14.74 -7.23 -8.52
N ASN A 85 -14.74 -6.60 -7.35
CA ASN A 85 -15.93 -6.36 -6.51
C ASN A 85 -16.57 -7.61 -5.87
N ASP A 86 -16.00 -8.81 -6.01
CA ASP A 86 -16.41 -9.97 -5.20
C ASP A 86 -15.61 -9.98 -3.91
N ARG A 87 -16.25 -9.61 -2.79
CA ARG A 87 -15.62 -9.57 -1.45
C ARG A 87 -16.09 -10.71 -0.55
N SER A 88 -16.64 -11.76 -1.14
CA SER A 88 -17.23 -12.88 -0.40
C SER A 88 -16.15 -13.72 0.29
N CYS A 89 -16.24 -13.86 1.61
CA CYS A 89 -15.41 -14.80 2.37
C CYS A 89 -15.77 -16.28 2.13
N ALA A 90 -16.80 -16.56 1.32
CA ALA A 90 -17.11 -17.93 0.92
C ALA A 90 -16.17 -18.45 -0.18
N ASN A 91 -15.47 -17.54 -0.87
CA ASN A 91 -14.48 -17.86 -1.89
C ASN A 91 -13.08 -17.61 -1.32
N GLU A 92 -12.09 -18.36 -1.80
CA GLU A 92 -10.69 -18.05 -1.53
C GLU A 92 -10.34 -16.68 -2.12
N ALA A 93 -9.55 -15.88 -1.43
CA ALA A 93 -9.02 -14.62 -1.95
C ALA A 93 -8.12 -14.87 -3.17
N ILE A 94 -7.30 -15.92 -3.10
CA ILE A 94 -6.55 -16.49 -4.22
C ILE A 94 -6.63 -18.01 -4.13
N GLY A 95 -7.17 -18.64 -5.18
CA GLY A 95 -7.53 -20.06 -5.14
C GLY A 95 -6.63 -20.97 -5.96
N GLY A 96 -7.03 -22.24 -6.06
CA GLY A 96 -6.39 -23.21 -6.95
C GLY A 96 -4.94 -23.53 -6.58
N ALA A 97 -4.65 -23.60 -5.28
CA ALA A 97 -3.34 -23.94 -4.72
C ALA A 97 -2.21 -22.98 -5.16
N HIS A 98 -2.50 -21.68 -5.26
CA HIS A 98 -1.52 -20.62 -5.49
C HIS A 98 -0.74 -20.32 -4.20
N TYR A 99 0.11 -21.27 -3.80
CA TYR A 99 0.90 -21.21 -2.58
C TYR A 99 2.12 -20.31 -2.74
N GLY A 100 2.33 -19.44 -1.75
CA GLY A 100 3.53 -18.61 -1.69
C GLY A 100 3.39 -17.43 -0.72
N PRO A 101 4.35 -16.50 -0.76
CA PRO A 101 4.40 -15.39 0.18
C PRO A 101 3.39 -14.28 -0.14
N VAL A 102 3.06 -13.51 0.89
CA VAL A 102 2.49 -12.16 0.77
C VAL A 102 3.56 -11.16 1.17
N ILE A 103 3.78 -10.13 0.35
CA ILE A 103 4.86 -9.15 0.53
C ILE A 103 4.30 -7.75 0.36
N VAL A 104 4.68 -6.82 1.25
CA VAL A 104 4.30 -5.41 1.16
C VAL A 104 5.54 -4.52 1.16
N TYR A 105 5.59 -3.61 0.20
CA TYR A 105 6.60 -2.56 0.07
C TYR A 105 5.97 -1.18 0.16
N MET A 106 6.78 -0.20 0.56
CA MET A 106 6.48 1.22 0.42
C MET A 106 7.56 1.89 -0.43
N ALA A 107 7.20 2.94 -1.15
CA ALA A 107 8.14 3.81 -1.85
C ALA A 107 7.72 5.26 -1.74
N LYS A 108 8.63 6.12 -1.25
CA LYS A 108 8.42 7.56 -1.26
C LYS A 108 8.46 8.07 -2.69
N VAL A 109 7.50 8.92 -3.05
CA VAL A 109 7.38 9.51 -4.40
C VAL A 109 7.02 10.99 -4.31
N ASP A 110 7.26 11.74 -5.38
CA ASP A 110 6.91 13.17 -5.42
C ASP A 110 5.39 13.39 -5.47
N ASN A 111 4.68 12.53 -6.21
CA ASN A 111 3.23 12.56 -6.30
C ASN A 111 2.67 11.15 -6.49
N SER A 112 1.96 10.62 -5.50
CA SER A 112 1.41 9.26 -5.54
C SER A 112 0.29 9.07 -6.57
N LEU A 113 -0.30 10.16 -7.12
CA LEU A 113 -1.28 10.06 -8.22
C LEU A 113 -0.64 9.76 -9.57
N THR A 114 0.61 10.17 -9.79
CA THR A 114 1.26 10.14 -11.11
C THR A 114 2.56 9.36 -11.15
N ALA A 115 3.10 8.94 -10.00
CA ALA A 115 4.36 8.24 -9.93
C ALA A 115 4.33 6.90 -10.69
N ASP A 116 5.36 6.67 -11.51
CA ASP A 116 5.65 5.37 -12.12
C ASP A 116 6.29 4.46 -11.06
N GLY A 117 5.60 3.37 -10.72
CA GLY A 117 6.08 2.40 -9.73
C GLY A 117 7.40 1.74 -10.14
N SER A 118 7.65 1.58 -11.44
CA SER A 118 8.88 0.96 -11.94
C SER A 118 10.12 1.86 -11.79
N ALA A 119 9.90 3.16 -11.65
CA ALA A 119 10.96 4.14 -11.37
C ALA A 119 11.18 4.36 -9.86
N ALA A 120 10.23 3.96 -9.02
CA ALA A 120 10.24 4.22 -7.59
C ALA A 120 11.36 3.44 -6.86
N SER A 121 11.70 3.89 -5.66
CA SER A 121 12.69 3.25 -4.78
C SER A 121 11.96 2.60 -3.61
N TRP A 122 11.87 1.27 -3.65
CA TRP A 122 11.02 0.46 -2.78
C TRP A 122 11.79 -0.03 -1.56
N PHE A 123 11.17 -0.01 -0.39
CA PHE A 123 11.65 -0.71 0.80
C PHE A 123 10.54 -1.63 1.31
N LYS A 124 10.90 -2.84 1.70
CA LYS A 124 9.93 -3.82 2.21
C LYS A 124 9.50 -3.41 3.62
N VAL A 125 8.22 -3.52 3.94
CA VAL A 125 7.68 -3.17 5.28
C VAL A 125 7.04 -4.35 5.99
N SER A 126 6.59 -5.35 5.25
CA SER A 126 6.00 -6.56 5.82
C SER A 126 6.10 -7.72 4.84
N GLU A 127 6.17 -8.93 5.38
CA GLU A 127 6.08 -10.16 4.61
C GLU A 127 5.61 -11.34 5.46
N ILE A 128 5.04 -12.34 4.81
CA ILE A 128 4.81 -13.67 5.36
C ILE A 128 5.07 -14.69 4.26
N GLY A 129 5.89 -15.70 4.55
CA GLY A 129 6.33 -16.72 3.59
C GLY A 129 5.72 -18.08 3.90
N LEU A 130 6.52 -18.97 4.47
CA LEU A 130 6.10 -20.28 4.99
C LEU A 130 6.02 -20.21 6.52
N PRO A 131 4.91 -19.76 7.12
CA PRO A 131 4.77 -19.65 8.57
C PRO A 131 4.77 -20.98 9.34
N SER A 132 4.43 -22.10 8.70
CA SER A 132 4.49 -23.44 9.31
C SER A 132 5.03 -24.44 8.29
N ASN A 133 5.80 -25.43 8.76
CA ASN A 133 6.24 -26.58 7.97
C ASN A 133 5.68 -27.93 8.48
N THR A 134 4.66 -27.91 9.33
CA THR A 134 4.04 -29.12 9.88
C THR A 134 2.50 -29.08 9.82
N PRO A 135 1.84 -29.32 8.67
CA PRO A 135 2.43 -29.37 7.33
C PRO A 135 2.83 -27.98 6.84
N ASP A 136 3.40 -27.91 5.63
CA ASP A 136 3.64 -26.63 4.95
C ASP A 136 2.35 -25.80 4.92
N TYR A 137 2.45 -24.56 5.37
CA TYR A 137 1.37 -23.58 5.38
C TYR A 137 1.93 -22.25 4.90
N TRP A 138 1.26 -21.62 3.95
CA TRP A 138 1.77 -20.48 3.20
C TRP A 138 1.10 -19.16 3.54
N GLY A 139 1.79 -18.06 3.27
CA GLY A 139 1.27 -16.71 3.40
C GLY A 139 -0.05 -16.49 2.65
N SER A 140 -0.19 -17.07 1.45
CA SER A 140 -1.45 -17.01 0.69
C SER A 140 -2.58 -17.82 1.34
N GLU A 141 -2.29 -18.87 2.10
CA GLU A 141 -3.31 -19.56 2.90
C GLU A 141 -3.71 -18.74 4.12
N VAL A 142 -2.75 -18.09 4.79
CA VAL A 142 -3.05 -17.10 5.84
C VAL A 142 -3.91 -15.96 5.30
N LEU A 143 -3.66 -15.51 4.07
CA LEU A 143 -4.48 -14.52 3.38
C LEU A 143 -5.91 -15.02 3.17
N ASN A 144 -6.07 -16.26 2.72
CA ASN A 144 -7.39 -16.90 2.55
C ASN A 144 -8.14 -17.06 3.87
N ASP A 145 -7.47 -17.50 4.95
CA ASP A 145 -8.06 -17.59 6.30
C ASP A 145 -8.64 -16.25 6.77
N ASN A 146 -8.02 -15.15 6.35
CA ASN A 146 -8.43 -13.80 6.69
C ASN A 146 -9.29 -13.13 5.60
N CYS A 147 -9.96 -13.91 4.74
CA CYS A 147 -10.85 -13.39 3.70
C CYS A 147 -10.16 -12.33 2.80
N GLY A 148 -8.90 -12.57 2.44
CA GLY A 148 -8.14 -11.67 1.58
C GLY A 148 -7.40 -10.56 2.30
N HIS A 149 -7.50 -10.44 3.62
CA HIS A 149 -6.93 -9.34 4.38
C HIS A 149 -5.50 -9.64 4.85
N TYR A 150 -4.57 -8.76 4.50
CA TYR A 150 -3.22 -8.77 5.06
C TYR A 150 -2.89 -7.41 5.67
N THR A 151 -2.74 -7.38 7.00
CA THR A 151 -2.46 -6.16 7.76
C THR A 151 -0.98 -6.01 8.03
N PHE A 152 -0.46 -4.80 7.81
CA PHE A 152 0.87 -4.37 8.23
C PHE A 152 0.79 -3.05 9.00
N THR A 153 1.87 -2.72 9.74
CA THR A 153 1.99 -1.44 10.44
C THR A 153 2.89 -0.50 9.64
N VAL A 154 2.44 0.73 9.41
CA VAL A 154 3.27 1.76 8.77
C VAL A 154 4.48 2.02 9.69
N PRO A 155 5.73 1.98 9.19
CA PRO A 155 6.89 2.20 10.05
C PRO A 155 6.82 3.56 10.77
N LYS A 156 7.21 3.60 12.04
CA LYS A 156 6.90 4.73 12.94
C LYS A 156 7.72 6.00 12.67
N ASP A 157 8.78 5.88 11.89
CA ASP A 157 9.84 6.89 11.74
C ASP A 157 10.03 7.36 10.30
N VAL A 158 9.25 6.86 9.34
CA VAL A 158 9.32 7.31 7.93
C VAL A 158 8.94 8.78 7.80
N ALA A 159 9.59 9.45 6.84
CA ALA A 159 9.33 10.86 6.59
C ALA A 159 7.93 11.12 5.99
N PRO A 160 7.26 12.23 6.33
CA PRO A 160 5.98 12.59 5.74
C PRO A 160 6.09 12.83 4.23
N GLY A 161 4.96 12.69 3.52
CA GLY A 161 4.80 12.97 2.09
C GLY A 161 4.10 11.84 1.35
N ASP A 162 4.15 11.87 0.02
CA ASP A 162 3.46 10.87 -0.80
C ASP A 162 4.25 9.56 -0.90
N TYR A 163 3.52 8.46 -0.86
CA TYR A 163 4.05 7.11 -1.04
C TYR A 163 3.16 6.28 -1.96
N LEU A 164 3.77 5.28 -2.59
CA LEU A 164 3.09 4.10 -3.08
C LEU A 164 3.25 2.97 -2.07
N ILE A 165 2.18 2.21 -1.83
CA ILE A 165 2.23 0.89 -1.20
C ILE A 165 2.09 -0.13 -2.32
N ARG A 166 2.95 -1.15 -2.35
CA ARG A 166 2.86 -2.29 -3.26
C ARG A 166 2.59 -3.54 -2.45
N ALA A 167 1.46 -4.19 -2.70
CA ALA A 167 1.16 -5.51 -2.16
C ALA A 167 1.33 -6.56 -3.25
N GLU A 168 1.82 -7.75 -2.89
CA GLU A 168 2.08 -8.83 -3.82
C GLU A 168 1.84 -10.18 -3.17
N VAL A 169 1.16 -11.07 -3.92
CA VAL A 169 1.28 -12.53 -3.73
C VAL A 169 2.19 -13.06 -4.84
N ILE A 170 3.10 -13.96 -4.49
CA ILE A 170 3.88 -14.73 -5.47
C ILE A 170 3.39 -16.16 -5.42
N ALA A 171 2.67 -16.63 -6.42
CA ALA A 171 2.29 -18.03 -6.50
C ALA A 171 3.42 -18.84 -7.13
N SER A 172 3.95 -19.80 -6.37
CA SER A 172 5.02 -20.67 -6.83
C SER A 172 4.42 -21.84 -7.62
N SER A 173 4.85 -22.05 -8.87
CA SER A 173 4.29 -23.11 -9.72
C SER A 173 5.35 -23.87 -10.51
N VAL A 174 5.03 -25.12 -10.88
CA VAL A 174 5.83 -25.91 -11.84
C VAL A 174 5.60 -25.30 -13.22
N GLY A 175 6.52 -24.42 -13.62
CA GLY A 175 6.39 -23.61 -14.84
C GLY A 175 6.87 -22.16 -14.68
N GLY A 176 7.08 -21.71 -13.44
CA GLY A 176 7.57 -20.38 -13.10
C GLY A 176 6.70 -19.70 -12.05
N ALA A 177 7.27 -18.74 -11.33
CA ALA A 177 6.51 -17.94 -10.39
C ALA A 177 5.52 -17.02 -11.12
N GLN A 178 4.35 -16.84 -10.50
CA GLN A 178 3.32 -15.92 -10.94
C GLN A 178 3.19 -14.80 -9.90
N PHE A 179 3.36 -13.56 -10.34
CA PHE A 179 3.38 -12.38 -9.48
C PHE A 179 2.05 -11.63 -9.60
N TYR A 180 1.40 -11.36 -8.47
CA TYR A 180 0.15 -10.61 -8.39
C TYR A 180 0.35 -9.27 -7.65
N PRO A 181 1.10 -8.32 -8.22
CA PRO A 181 1.28 -7.01 -7.61
C PRO A 181 0.03 -6.14 -7.80
N ALA A 182 -0.24 -5.26 -6.84
CA ALA A 182 -1.04 -4.05 -7.05
C ALA A 182 -0.49 -2.90 -6.20
N CYS A 183 -0.79 -1.67 -6.61
CA CYS A 183 -0.30 -0.47 -5.94
C CYS A 183 -1.43 0.41 -5.39
N PHE A 184 -1.19 0.99 -4.22
CA PHE A 184 -2.09 1.91 -3.55
C PHE A 184 -1.40 3.28 -3.35
N GLN A 185 -2.19 4.35 -3.43
CA GLN A 185 -1.72 5.73 -3.35
C GLN A 185 -2.03 6.29 -1.97
N VAL A 186 -1.00 6.70 -1.24
CA VAL A 186 -1.15 7.23 0.11
C VAL A 186 -0.37 8.52 0.31
N THR A 187 -0.79 9.28 1.31
CA THR A 187 -0.03 10.42 1.84
C THR A 187 0.24 10.14 3.31
N VAL A 188 1.53 10.00 3.66
CA VAL A 188 2.00 9.76 5.03
C VAL A 188 2.15 11.10 5.75
N GLY A 189 1.53 11.26 6.91
CA GLY A 189 1.70 12.41 7.80
C GLY A 189 2.88 12.26 8.77
N GLY A 190 2.82 12.99 9.89
CA GLY A 190 3.80 12.90 10.97
C GLY A 190 5.08 13.71 10.75
N SER A 191 6.13 13.38 11.49
CA SER A 191 7.38 14.14 11.57
C SER A 191 8.64 13.28 11.53
N GLY A 192 8.51 12.02 11.09
CA GLY A 192 9.64 11.12 10.93
C GLY A 192 10.68 11.65 9.95
N THR A 193 11.88 11.08 10.00
CA THR A 193 13.01 11.49 9.14
C THR A 193 13.76 10.29 8.55
N ALA A 194 13.30 9.07 8.81
CA ALA A 194 13.97 7.87 8.34
C ALA A 194 13.92 7.78 6.81
N SER A 195 15.03 7.30 6.25
CA SER A 195 15.17 6.93 4.85
C SER A 195 15.63 5.48 4.79
N PRO A 196 14.70 4.52 4.76
CA PRO A 196 15.03 3.10 4.72
C PRO A 196 15.88 2.74 3.49
N PRO A 197 16.76 1.73 3.57
CA PRO A 197 17.44 1.19 2.40
C PRO A 197 16.44 0.70 1.34
N THR A 198 16.68 1.04 0.08
CA THR A 198 15.73 0.77 -1.02
C THR A 198 16.30 -0.11 -2.12
N VAL A 199 15.42 -0.78 -2.86
CA VAL A 199 15.67 -1.54 -4.08
C VAL A 199 14.82 -1.01 -5.25
N LYS A 200 15.10 -1.48 -6.46
CA LYS A 200 14.27 -1.23 -7.66
C LYS A 200 13.41 -2.45 -7.97
N ILE A 201 12.18 -2.22 -8.41
CA ILE A 201 11.30 -3.26 -8.93
C ILE A 201 10.85 -2.77 -10.30
N PRO A 202 11.27 -3.40 -11.43
CA PRO A 202 12.11 -4.59 -11.53
C PRO A 202 13.57 -4.37 -11.08
N GLY A 203 14.26 -5.47 -10.74
CA GLY A 203 15.67 -5.50 -10.31
C GLY A 203 15.91 -6.12 -8.92
N ALA A 204 14.93 -6.07 -8.02
CA ALA A 204 15.02 -6.69 -6.70
C ALA A 204 14.85 -8.21 -6.74
N TYR A 205 14.24 -8.72 -7.81
CA TYR A 205 13.95 -10.14 -8.03
C TYR A 205 14.76 -10.67 -9.20
N SER A 206 15.24 -11.90 -9.05
CA SER A 206 15.83 -12.71 -10.10
C SER A 206 15.01 -13.98 -10.32
N ALA A 207 14.91 -14.43 -11.57
CA ALA A 207 14.30 -15.72 -11.89
C ALA A 207 15.08 -16.89 -11.27
N GLN A 208 16.30 -16.67 -10.76
CA GLN A 208 17.12 -17.66 -10.05
C GLN A 208 17.06 -17.51 -8.52
N ASP A 209 16.31 -16.54 -7.98
CA ASP A 209 16.16 -16.43 -6.53
C ASP A 209 15.53 -17.71 -5.98
N PRO A 210 16.01 -18.26 -4.85
CA PRO A 210 15.52 -19.52 -4.30
C PRO A 210 14.06 -19.47 -3.83
N GLY A 211 13.48 -18.26 -3.66
CA GLY A 211 12.06 -18.08 -3.41
C GLY A 211 11.19 -18.00 -4.67
N ILE A 212 11.81 -17.84 -5.85
CA ILE A 212 11.15 -17.73 -7.16
C ILE A 212 11.30 -19.04 -7.94
N LEU A 213 12.53 -19.56 -8.03
CA LEU A 213 12.82 -20.87 -8.60
C LEU A 213 12.81 -21.93 -7.49
N ILE A 214 11.62 -22.44 -7.19
CA ILE A 214 11.41 -23.39 -6.11
C ILE A 214 10.42 -24.48 -6.52
N ASN A 215 10.66 -25.71 -6.03
CA ASN A 215 9.66 -26.77 -6.05
C ASN A 215 8.95 -26.82 -4.69
N ILE A 216 7.69 -26.42 -4.65
CA ILE A 216 6.84 -26.40 -3.45
C ILE A 216 6.09 -27.71 -3.21
N TYR A 217 6.21 -28.69 -4.12
CA TYR A 217 5.53 -30.00 -4.01
C TYR A 217 6.35 -31.05 -3.23
N GLN A 218 7.35 -30.59 -2.50
CA GLN A 218 8.16 -31.36 -1.58
C GLN A 218 8.11 -30.67 -0.22
N GLN A 219 8.26 -31.43 0.86
CA GLN A 219 8.31 -30.85 2.21
C GLN A 219 9.44 -29.83 2.30
N LEU A 220 9.10 -28.58 2.62
CA LEU A 220 10.09 -27.53 2.86
C LEU A 220 10.38 -27.42 4.35
N ASN A 221 11.64 -27.15 4.71
CA ASN A 221 11.98 -26.78 6.09
C ASN A 221 11.83 -25.27 6.30
N SER A 222 12.04 -24.49 5.25
CA SER A 222 12.03 -23.04 5.23
C SER A 222 11.80 -22.52 3.82
N TYR A 223 11.34 -21.29 3.70
CA TYR A 223 11.18 -20.56 2.45
C TYR A 223 11.94 -19.23 2.51
N VAL A 224 12.74 -18.93 1.48
CA VAL A 224 13.46 -17.66 1.37
C VAL A 224 12.61 -16.67 0.60
N ILE A 225 12.03 -15.69 1.28
CA ILE A 225 11.16 -14.69 0.64
C ILE A 225 12.01 -13.78 -0.27
N PRO A 226 11.63 -13.57 -1.55
CA PRO A 226 12.39 -12.74 -2.48
C PRO A 226 12.52 -11.27 -2.03
N GLY A 227 13.61 -10.60 -2.44
CA GLY A 227 13.88 -9.20 -2.14
C GLY A 227 14.56 -8.94 -0.79
N PRO A 228 14.66 -7.68 -0.35
CA PRO A 228 15.36 -7.30 0.89
C PRO A 228 14.60 -7.73 2.14
N ALA A 229 15.24 -7.72 3.31
CA ALA A 229 14.55 -7.89 4.59
C ALA A 229 13.58 -6.71 4.85
N PRO A 230 12.47 -6.94 5.59
CA PRO A 230 11.57 -5.87 6.00
C PRO A 230 12.26 -4.80 6.84
N TYR A 231 11.89 -3.54 6.64
CA TYR A 231 12.32 -2.41 7.45
C TYR A 231 11.44 -2.29 8.69
N GLY A 232 12.07 -2.28 9.87
CA GLY A 232 11.39 -2.05 11.14
C GLY A 232 10.54 -3.22 11.65
N THR A 233 10.48 -4.33 10.91
CA THR A 233 9.80 -5.57 11.26
C THR A 233 10.70 -6.77 10.96
N ALA A 234 10.36 -7.94 11.50
CA ALA A 234 11.04 -9.19 11.20
C ALA A 234 10.06 -10.16 10.54
N SER A 235 10.56 -10.99 9.62
CA SER A 235 9.78 -12.08 9.03
C SER A 235 9.34 -13.04 10.14
N PRO A 236 8.10 -13.57 10.12
CA PRO A 236 7.68 -14.59 11.05
C PRO A 236 8.60 -15.81 11.00
N ALA A 237 8.95 -16.37 12.16
CA ALA A 237 9.69 -17.61 12.23
C ALA A 237 8.81 -18.78 11.76
N VAL A 238 9.41 -19.77 11.10
CA VAL A 238 8.72 -20.99 10.67
C VAL A 238 8.43 -21.85 11.90
N ALA A 239 7.15 -22.11 12.16
CA ALA A 239 6.72 -23.01 13.23
C ALA A 239 6.81 -24.49 12.79
N ASN A 240 7.12 -25.36 13.76
CA ASN A 240 7.10 -26.83 13.61
C ASN A 240 5.82 -27.46 14.17
N THR A 241 4.75 -26.70 14.18
CA THR A 241 3.40 -27.08 14.62
C THR A 241 2.40 -26.61 13.58
N PRO A 242 1.23 -27.26 13.47
CA PRO A 242 0.18 -26.80 12.57
C PRO A 242 -0.13 -25.32 12.75
N TRP A 243 -0.29 -24.59 11.65
CA TRP A 243 -0.68 -23.19 11.69
C TRP A 243 -2.13 -23.04 12.19
N PRO A 244 -2.43 -22.07 13.07
CA PRO A 244 -3.80 -21.79 13.47
C PRO A 244 -4.59 -21.20 12.29
N THR A 245 -5.57 -21.96 11.80
CA THR A 245 -6.44 -21.54 10.67
C THR A 245 -7.63 -20.68 11.10
N THR A 246 -7.71 -20.31 12.37
CA THR A 246 -8.75 -19.39 12.84
C THR A 246 -8.45 -17.99 12.34
N ALA A 247 -9.38 -17.41 11.58
CA ALA A 247 -9.29 -16.04 11.08
C ALA A 247 -8.98 -15.05 12.21
N THR A 248 -7.98 -14.20 11.98
CA THR A 248 -7.67 -13.06 12.86
C THR A 248 -8.45 -11.80 12.46
N TRP A 249 -8.95 -11.78 11.22
CA TRP A 249 -9.90 -10.79 10.72
C TRP A 249 -11.34 -11.16 11.09
N ASN A 250 -12.19 -10.15 11.35
CA ASN A 250 -13.61 -10.37 11.59
C ASN A 250 -14.36 -10.60 10.27
N THR A 251 -14.34 -11.84 9.78
CA THR A 251 -15.00 -12.24 8.53
C THR A 251 -16.53 -12.12 8.60
N ALA A 252 -17.14 -12.20 9.79
CA ALA A 252 -18.57 -12.03 9.97
C ALA A 252 -19.04 -10.58 9.72
N GLY A 253 -18.13 -9.60 9.85
CA GLY A 253 -18.38 -8.19 9.59
C GLY A 253 -17.99 -7.74 8.18
N GLN A 254 -17.62 -8.66 7.28
CA GLN A 254 -17.08 -8.29 5.98
C GLN A 254 -18.14 -7.55 5.13
N PRO A 255 -17.83 -6.34 4.61
CA PRO A 255 -18.74 -5.64 3.71
C PRO A 255 -18.89 -6.40 2.39
N ALA A 256 -20.14 -6.54 1.93
CA ALA A 256 -20.42 -7.17 0.64
C ALA A 256 -20.19 -6.25 -0.58
N THR A 257 -20.01 -4.94 -0.35
CA THR A 257 -19.84 -3.96 -1.42
C THR A 257 -18.65 -3.06 -1.16
N VAL A 258 -18.08 -2.49 -2.23
CA VAL A 258 -17.01 -1.50 -2.13
C VAL A 258 -17.61 -0.12 -1.84
N PRO A 259 -17.09 0.66 -0.87
CA PRO A 259 -17.45 2.06 -0.69
C PRO A 259 -17.28 2.88 -1.98
N THR A 260 -18.26 3.72 -2.30
CA THR A 260 -18.23 4.56 -3.51
C THR A 260 -17.49 5.89 -3.31
N ALA A 261 -17.11 6.20 -2.07
CA ALA A 261 -16.41 7.42 -1.70
C ALA A 261 -15.37 7.13 -0.60
N LEU A 262 -14.31 7.94 -0.59
CA LEU A 262 -13.30 7.88 0.46
C LEU A 262 -13.93 8.28 1.82
N PRO A 263 -13.80 7.47 2.87
CA PRO A 263 -14.34 7.81 4.18
C PRO A 263 -13.73 9.09 4.74
N SER A 264 -14.57 9.98 5.29
CA SER A 264 -14.14 11.26 5.86
C SER A 264 -13.48 11.13 7.24
N ASN A 265 -13.62 9.97 7.89
CA ASN A 265 -13.07 9.67 9.21
C ASN A 265 -11.69 9.00 9.17
N LEU A 266 -11.03 8.96 8.01
CA LEU A 266 -9.66 8.44 7.92
C LEU A 266 -8.68 9.30 8.73
N PRO A 267 -7.61 8.69 9.29
CA PRO A 267 -6.56 9.43 9.99
C PRO A 267 -6.02 10.57 9.14
N GLY A 268 -5.84 11.75 9.72
CA GLY A 268 -5.31 12.91 9.00
C GLY A 268 -6.25 13.56 7.97
N ALA A 269 -7.49 13.06 7.78
CA ALA A 269 -8.49 13.71 6.93
C ALA A 269 -8.96 15.08 7.47
N GLY A 270 -8.67 15.37 8.74
CA GLY A 270 -8.93 16.66 9.37
C GLY A 270 -7.82 17.68 9.11
N SER A 271 -7.82 18.31 7.93
CA SER A 271 -7.37 19.70 7.68
C SER A 271 -7.48 20.07 6.19
N SER A 272 -8.65 19.88 5.59
CA SER A 272 -9.06 20.72 4.47
C SER A 272 -10.13 21.68 4.98
N SER A 273 -9.69 22.77 5.60
CA SER A 273 -10.53 23.95 5.72
C SER A 273 -10.84 24.42 4.31
N GLY A 274 -11.98 23.99 3.77
CA GLY A 274 -12.55 24.52 2.55
C GLY A 274 -12.62 26.04 2.69
N GLY A 275 -11.79 26.73 1.92
CA GLY A 275 -11.86 28.17 1.76
C GLY A 275 -13.24 28.51 1.20
N SER A 276 -14.15 28.86 2.09
CA SER A 276 -15.40 29.50 1.70
C SER A 276 -15.03 30.86 1.14
N SER A 277 -15.12 30.98 -0.18
CA SER A 277 -15.09 32.24 -0.90
C SER A 277 -16.11 33.20 -0.28
N PRO A 278 -15.75 34.43 0.12
CA PRO A 278 -16.75 35.41 0.51
C PRO A 278 -17.55 35.82 -0.73
N GLY A 279 -18.83 35.42 -0.74
CA GLY A 279 -19.79 35.85 -1.74
C GLY A 279 -19.88 37.37 -1.80
N THR A 280 -19.72 37.88 -3.01
CA THR A 280 -19.85 39.28 -3.42
C THR A 280 -21.22 39.82 -3.02
N THR A 281 -21.26 40.71 -2.02
CA THR A 281 -22.45 41.51 -1.73
C THR A 281 -22.34 42.84 -2.47
N THR A 282 -23.19 43.01 -3.47
CA THR A 282 -23.45 44.28 -4.14
C THR A 282 -24.12 45.24 -3.16
N LYS A 283 -23.51 46.41 -2.91
CA LYS A 283 -24.17 47.55 -2.26
C LYS A 283 -24.16 48.76 -3.19
N PRO A 284 -25.29 49.49 -3.33
CA PRO A 284 -25.46 50.49 -4.36
C PRO A 284 -24.77 51.83 -4.07
N VAL A 285 -24.48 52.50 -5.18
CA VAL A 285 -23.98 53.86 -5.38
C VAL A 285 -24.65 54.88 -4.46
N THR A 286 -23.84 55.74 -3.83
CA THR A 286 -24.22 57.14 -3.55
C THR A 286 -22.98 58.03 -3.55
N THR A 287 -23.11 59.11 -4.31
CA THR A 287 -22.23 60.26 -4.51
C THR A 287 -21.89 61.02 -3.22
N SER A 288 -20.65 61.53 -3.11
CA SER A 288 -20.30 62.96 -2.93
C SER A 288 -18.81 63.14 -2.59
N ALA A 289 -18.09 63.92 -3.40
CA ALA A 289 -16.87 64.66 -3.02
C ALA A 289 -17.27 65.98 -2.29
N PRO A 290 -16.39 66.85 -1.73
CA PRO A 290 -14.95 67.00 -2.04
C PRO A 290 -14.01 67.43 -0.86
N THR A 291 -12.73 67.67 -1.21
CA THR A 291 -11.83 68.76 -0.73
C THR A 291 -10.62 68.38 0.16
N THR A 292 -9.45 68.34 -0.51
CA THR A 292 -8.10 68.86 -0.16
C THR A 292 -7.65 69.05 1.30
N THR A 293 -6.44 68.57 1.63
CA THR A 293 -5.20 69.39 1.76
C THR A 293 -3.98 68.54 2.18
N GLN A 294 -2.85 68.79 1.54
CA GLN A 294 -1.48 68.43 1.96
C GLN A 294 -1.02 69.46 3.01
N PRO A 295 -0.10 69.13 3.94
CA PRO A 295 1.28 69.56 3.73
C PRO A 295 2.39 68.59 4.21
N THR A 296 3.56 68.96 3.72
CA THR A 296 4.97 68.54 3.75
C THR A 296 5.73 68.32 5.09
N THR A 297 6.84 67.57 4.97
CA THR A 297 8.19 67.71 5.63
C THR A 297 8.29 67.34 7.14
N SER A 298 9.38 66.86 7.75
CA SER A 298 10.83 66.78 7.46
C SER A 298 11.46 65.65 8.33
N ALA A 299 12.65 65.17 7.93
CA ALA A 299 13.57 64.41 8.80
C ALA A 299 14.17 65.27 9.94
N PRO A 300 14.80 64.64 10.94
CA PRO A 300 16.19 65.02 11.21
C PRO A 300 17.15 63.85 11.47
N THR A 301 18.39 64.14 11.08
CA THR A 301 19.65 63.45 11.30
C THR A 301 20.13 63.58 12.77
N SER A 302 20.90 62.62 13.29
CA SER A 302 22.30 62.83 13.74
C SER A 302 22.81 61.83 14.82
N THR A 303 23.86 61.11 14.42
CA THR A 303 25.20 60.95 15.05
C THR A 303 25.42 60.42 16.47
N GLY A 304 26.26 59.38 16.54
CA GLY A 304 27.45 59.27 17.41
C GLY A 304 27.20 58.70 18.82
N SER A 305 28.07 57.93 19.46
CA SER A 305 29.49 57.70 19.21
C SER A 305 30.04 56.45 19.91
N THR A 306 31.19 55.99 19.40
CA THR A 306 32.38 55.46 20.12
C THR A 306 32.28 54.23 21.03
N GLY A 307 33.16 53.25 20.76
CA GLY A 307 33.70 52.36 21.78
C GLY A 307 34.58 51.27 21.18
N GLN A 308 35.87 51.36 21.43
CA GLN A 308 36.96 50.64 20.77
C GLN A 308 37.23 49.21 21.27
N ALA A 309 38.09 48.53 20.49
CA ALA A 309 39.21 47.67 20.91
C ALA A 309 38.90 46.23 21.34
N GLN A 310 39.79 45.23 21.20
CA GLN A 310 40.95 44.94 20.34
C GLN A 310 41.35 43.48 20.73
N ALA A 311 41.68 42.68 19.71
CA ALA A 311 42.51 41.45 19.63
C ALA A 311 42.94 40.64 20.89
N LYS A 312 42.95 39.28 20.76
CA LYS A 312 44.16 38.41 20.60
C LYS A 312 44.03 36.98 21.20
N PHE A 313 44.41 35.99 20.36
CA PHE A 313 45.22 34.76 20.59
C PHE A 313 44.73 33.56 21.41
N GLY A 314 45.08 32.35 20.91
CA GLY A 314 45.53 31.23 21.77
C GLY A 314 45.31 29.81 21.24
N GLN A 315 46.36 29.17 20.71
CA GLN A 315 46.46 27.75 20.30
C GLN A 315 46.72 26.78 21.49
N CYS A 316 46.74 25.48 21.15
CA CYS A 316 47.30 24.27 21.81
C CYS A 316 46.21 23.34 22.39
N GLY A 317 46.17 22.02 22.20
CA GLY A 317 47.16 21.03 21.78
C GLY A 317 47.33 19.96 22.87
N GLY A 318 47.02 18.69 22.55
CA GLY A 318 47.60 17.51 23.21
C GLY A 318 46.77 16.75 24.26
N LYS A 319 46.29 15.55 23.88
CA LYS A 319 46.66 14.23 24.41
C LYS A 319 46.08 13.16 23.49
#